data_AF-U5GRN4-F1
#
_entry.id   AF-U5GRN4-F1
#
_cell.length_a   1.000
_cell.length_b   1.000
_cell.length_c   1.000
_cell.angle_alpha   90.00
_cell.angle_beta   90.00
_cell.angle_gamma   90.00
#
_symmetry.space_group_name_H-M   'P 1'
#
loop_
_entity.id
_entity.type
_entity.pdbx_description
1 polymer ?
#
loop_
_entity_poly.entity_id
_entity_poly.type
_entity_poly.pdbx_seq_one_letter_code
_entity_poly.pdbx_strand_id
1 'polypeptide(L)'
;MRFQSPVIAPMKAEQERKMRKEEDESLIIYLKKEVEAALLRTDSLEKENQDLRQEVVRLKAQICSLKAHDNERKSMLWKKLQNPFDSSKTEVFLQKQSDFVKVSERSVEHSSPRPSIQELAAIKEKHAKVPNPPPRPTYVAPPSLKEANDNKLPLTSAPPPPPPPPNMCAGSKAVRRVPEVVEFYRLLTRRDAHMENRTNSAAIPVVAFTPNMIGEIENRSSYLSAIKSDVEKQKEFINFLIKEVESSAFKDISDVKAFVKWLDDELSSLVDERAVLKHFPQWPERKADALREAAFNYRDLMNLESEVSSFQDNPKDLLTLALGRMQALQDRRACWSEVLIIWKGRERA
;
A
#
# COMPACT_ATOMS: atom_id res chain seq x y z
N MET A 1 74.95 -27.68 59.16
CA MET A 1 75.23 -26.97 57.89
C MET A 1 74.08 -27.20 56.91
N ARG A 2 73.32 -26.14 56.59
CA ARG A 2 72.92 -25.72 55.23
C ARG A 2 71.94 -24.57 55.38
N PHE A 3 72.47 -23.36 55.32
CA PHE A 3 71.67 -22.16 55.05
C PHE A 3 71.20 -22.25 53.59
N GLN A 4 69.90 -22.33 53.36
CA GLN A 4 69.32 -22.12 52.03
C GLN A 4 68.99 -20.62 51.91
N SER A 5 69.67 -19.93 51.00
CA SER A 5 69.71 -18.47 50.87
C SER A 5 68.34 -17.81 50.62
N PRO A 6 68.10 -16.55 51.08
CA PRO A 6 66.85 -15.82 50.84
C PRO A 6 66.74 -15.19 49.44
N VAL A 7 67.73 -15.39 48.56
CA VAL A 7 67.90 -14.62 47.30
C VAL A 7 66.95 -15.08 46.17
N ILE A 8 66.34 -16.27 46.29
CA ILE A 8 65.55 -16.88 45.20
C ILE A 8 64.13 -16.27 45.08
N ALA A 9 63.55 -15.79 46.19
CA ALA A 9 62.20 -15.21 46.21
C ALA A 9 62.04 -13.89 45.43
N PRO A 10 62.93 -12.87 45.56
CA PRO A 10 62.79 -11.61 44.83
C PRO A 10 62.99 -11.77 43.31
N MET A 11 63.89 -12.66 42.88
CA MET A 11 64.14 -12.90 41.45
C MET A 11 62.92 -13.49 40.73
N LYS A 12 62.14 -14.34 41.40
CA LYS A 12 60.93 -14.95 40.83
C LYS A 12 59.82 -13.92 40.64
N ALA A 13 59.62 -13.04 41.62
CA ALA A 13 58.61 -11.97 41.56
C ALA A 13 58.95 -10.92 40.47
N GLU A 14 60.23 -10.65 40.24
CA GLU A 14 60.67 -9.74 39.18
C GLU A 14 60.50 -10.35 37.78
N GLN A 15 60.75 -11.67 37.63
CA GLN A 15 60.51 -12.39 36.39
C GLN A 15 59.01 -12.45 36.03
N GLU A 16 58.13 -12.68 37.00
CA GLU A 16 56.66 -12.68 36.78
C GLU A 16 56.13 -11.28 36.40
N ARG A 17 56.67 -10.22 37.02
CA ARG A 17 56.36 -8.83 36.61
C ARG A 17 56.83 -8.53 35.21
N LYS A 18 57.99 -9.07 34.81
CA LYS A 18 58.54 -8.90 33.46
C LYS A 18 57.70 -9.60 32.40
N MET A 19 57.27 -10.84 32.64
CA MET A 19 56.36 -11.56 31.72
C MET A 19 55.02 -10.86 31.58
N ARG A 20 54.41 -10.41 32.69
CA ARG A 20 53.14 -9.67 32.63
C ARG A 20 53.25 -8.39 31.79
N LYS A 21 54.38 -7.69 31.90
CA LYS A 21 54.64 -6.48 31.12
C LYS A 21 54.82 -6.77 29.62
N GLU A 22 55.45 -7.89 29.28
CA GLU A 22 55.61 -8.36 27.89
C GLU A 22 54.28 -8.82 27.26
N GLU A 23 53.41 -9.44 28.07
CA GLU A 23 52.03 -9.78 27.68
C GLU A 23 51.19 -8.51 27.42
N ASP A 24 51.28 -7.51 28.31
CA ASP A 24 50.61 -6.23 28.15
C ASP A 24 51.11 -5.48 26.89
N GLU A 25 52.43 -5.48 26.64
CA GLU A 25 53.02 -4.90 25.42
C GLU A 25 52.55 -5.62 24.14
N SER A 26 52.45 -6.95 24.18
CA SER A 26 51.92 -7.76 23.07
C SER A 26 50.44 -7.46 22.78
N LEU A 27 49.64 -7.30 23.83
CA LEU A 27 48.23 -6.94 23.73
C LEU A 27 48.05 -5.53 23.14
N ILE A 28 48.88 -4.57 23.56
CA ILE A 28 48.87 -3.21 23.03
C ILE A 28 49.20 -3.21 21.52
N ILE A 29 50.20 -3.99 21.09
CA ILE A 29 50.56 -4.10 19.67
C ILE A 29 49.42 -4.72 18.87
N TYR A 30 48.79 -5.78 19.39
CA TYR A 30 47.64 -6.43 18.76
C TYR A 30 46.45 -5.47 18.61
N LEU A 31 46.06 -4.79 19.69
CA LEU A 31 44.95 -3.83 19.68
C LEU A 31 45.22 -2.66 18.74
N LYS A 32 46.46 -2.16 18.69
CA LYS A 32 46.85 -1.09 17.76
C LYS A 32 46.67 -1.53 16.30
N LYS A 33 47.05 -2.77 15.97
CA LYS A 33 46.88 -3.34 14.63
C LYS A 33 45.40 -3.54 14.28
N GLU A 34 44.59 -3.96 15.23
CA GLU A 34 43.15 -4.14 15.05
C GLU A 34 42.43 -2.79 14.82
N VAL A 35 42.81 -1.75 15.57
CA VAL A 35 42.30 -0.38 15.37
C VAL A 35 42.67 0.16 14.00
N GLU A 36 43.92 -0.04 13.57
CA GLU A 36 44.39 0.38 12.24
C GLU A 36 43.62 -0.34 11.11
N ALA A 37 43.39 -1.64 11.25
CA ALA A 37 42.57 -2.41 10.30
C ALA A 37 41.10 -1.95 10.28
N ALA A 38 40.53 -1.63 11.44
CA ALA A 38 39.17 -1.10 11.54
C ALA A 38 39.04 0.30 10.91
N LEU A 39 40.07 1.14 11.04
CA LEU A 39 40.10 2.47 10.45
C LEU A 39 40.12 2.39 8.92
N LEU A 40 41.00 1.56 8.35
CA LEU A 40 41.05 1.31 6.91
C LEU A 40 39.72 0.77 6.35
N ARG A 41 39.06 -0.12 7.09
CA ARG A 41 37.72 -0.62 6.71
C ARG A 41 36.69 0.51 6.71
N THR A 42 36.73 1.39 7.71
CA THR A 42 35.81 2.52 7.82
C THR A 42 36.00 3.48 6.66
N ASP A 43 37.24 3.84 6.32
CA ASP A 43 37.56 4.72 5.18
C ASP A 43 37.05 4.13 3.85
N SER A 44 37.22 2.81 3.66
CA SER A 44 36.72 2.11 2.47
C SER A 44 35.19 2.15 2.38
N LEU A 45 34.49 1.91 3.49
CA LEU A 45 33.02 1.95 3.56
C LEU A 45 32.47 3.36 3.39
N GLU A 46 33.19 4.38 3.88
CA GLU A 46 32.80 5.77 3.71
C GLU A 46 32.89 6.20 2.25
N LYS A 47 33.94 5.76 1.54
CA LYS A 47 34.09 5.96 0.10
C LYS A 47 32.97 5.28 -0.69
N GLU A 48 32.66 4.02 -0.39
CA GLU A 48 31.55 3.30 -1.05
C GLU A 48 30.20 3.99 -0.79
N ASN A 49 29.96 4.47 0.44
CA ASN A 49 28.77 5.26 0.76
C ASN A 49 28.68 6.54 -0.06
N GLN A 50 29.81 7.22 -0.28
CA GLN A 50 29.86 8.42 -1.09
C GLN A 50 29.51 8.12 -2.55
N ASP A 51 30.05 7.03 -3.11
CA ASP A 51 29.75 6.58 -4.47
C ASP A 51 28.26 6.20 -4.62
N LEU A 52 27.70 5.47 -3.65
CA LEU A 52 26.28 5.13 -3.61
C LEU A 52 25.39 6.38 -3.53
N ARG A 53 25.79 7.38 -2.73
CA ARG A 53 25.05 8.66 -2.64
C ARG A 53 25.04 9.38 -3.99
N GLN A 54 26.16 9.40 -4.71
CA GLN A 54 26.23 9.99 -6.04
C GLN A 54 25.33 9.24 -7.03
N GLU A 55 25.32 7.90 -6.97
CA GLU A 55 24.48 7.06 -7.82
C GLU A 55 22.98 7.28 -7.54
N VAL A 56 22.59 7.43 -6.27
CA VAL A 56 21.21 7.78 -5.89
C VAL A 56 20.81 9.14 -6.47
N VAL A 57 21.69 10.14 -6.43
CA VAL A 57 21.43 11.46 -7.04
C VAL A 57 21.24 11.32 -8.55
N ARG A 58 22.11 10.57 -9.22
CA ARG A 58 22.04 10.30 -10.67
C ARG A 58 20.73 9.61 -11.06
N LEU A 59 20.36 8.54 -10.34
CA LEU A 59 19.12 7.80 -10.57
C LEU A 59 17.88 8.65 -10.31
N LYS A 60 17.89 9.48 -9.26
CA LYS A 60 16.81 10.45 -8.99
C LYS A 60 16.64 11.43 -10.15
N ALA A 61 17.74 11.97 -10.69
CA ALA A 61 17.69 12.85 -11.85
C ALA A 61 17.11 12.14 -13.09
N GLN A 62 17.49 10.89 -13.32
CA GLN A 62 16.96 10.07 -14.42
C GLN A 62 15.45 9.82 -14.28
N ILE A 63 14.98 9.49 -13.07
CA ILE A 63 13.54 9.32 -12.77
C ILE A 63 12.78 10.63 -13.01
N CYS A 64 13.32 11.76 -12.57
CA CYS A 64 12.72 13.08 -12.82
C CYS A 64 12.59 13.37 -14.32
N SER A 65 13.63 13.08 -15.10
CA SER A 65 13.60 13.26 -16.56
C SER A 65 12.55 12.35 -17.23
N LEU A 66 12.48 11.08 -16.82
CA LEU A 66 11.48 10.14 -17.35
C LEU A 66 10.06 10.58 -17.00
N LYS A 67 9.83 11.01 -15.75
CA LYS A 67 8.54 11.52 -15.29
C LYS A 67 8.11 12.78 -16.05
N ALA A 68 9.05 13.69 -16.35
CA ALA A 68 8.79 14.87 -17.14
C ALA A 68 8.34 14.51 -18.57
N HIS A 69 9.05 13.58 -19.23
CA HIS A 69 8.71 13.11 -20.57
C HIS A 69 7.36 12.38 -20.60
N ASP A 70 7.04 11.57 -19.58
CA ASP A 70 5.72 10.94 -19.45
C ASP A 70 4.60 11.97 -19.28
N ASN A 71 4.83 13.00 -18.46
CA ASN A 71 3.87 14.10 -18.30
C ASN A 71 3.70 14.90 -19.60
N GLU A 72 4.76 15.12 -20.35
CA GLU A 72 4.71 15.80 -21.65
C GLU A 72 3.92 14.98 -22.67
N ARG A 73 4.16 13.68 -22.77
CA ARG A 73 3.39 12.76 -23.64
C ARG A 73 1.91 12.73 -23.26
N LYS A 74 1.60 12.66 -21.97
CA LYS A 74 0.21 12.75 -21.48
C LYS A 74 -0.41 14.09 -21.86
N SER A 75 0.30 15.20 -21.64
CA SER A 75 -0.17 16.55 -22.01
C SER A 75 -0.42 16.70 -23.51
N MET A 76 0.47 16.17 -24.35
CA MET A 76 0.29 16.14 -25.80
C MET A 76 -0.95 15.34 -26.22
N LEU A 77 -1.17 14.17 -25.61
CA LEU A 77 -2.36 13.36 -25.88
C LEU A 77 -3.65 14.04 -25.41
N TRP A 78 -3.64 14.66 -24.22
CA TRP A 78 -4.76 15.44 -23.71
C TRP A 78 -5.09 16.63 -24.61
N LYS A 79 -4.08 17.39 -25.08
CA LYS A 79 -4.26 18.48 -26.06
C LYS A 79 -4.86 17.97 -27.38
N LYS A 80 -4.44 16.79 -27.84
CA LYS A 80 -4.98 16.16 -29.07
C LYS A 80 -6.43 15.69 -28.91
N LEU A 81 -6.82 15.28 -27.70
CA LEU A 81 -8.19 14.86 -27.39
C LEU A 81 -9.14 16.07 -27.24
N GLN A 82 -8.62 17.19 -26.75
CA GLN A 82 -9.40 18.42 -26.51
C GLN A 82 -9.65 19.23 -27.80
N ASN A 83 -8.80 19.10 -28.83
CA ASN A 83 -8.95 19.77 -30.13
C ASN A 83 -9.09 18.75 -31.28
N PRO A 84 -10.31 18.25 -31.59
CA PRO A 84 -10.53 17.34 -32.71
C PRO A 84 -10.52 18.01 -34.08
N PHE A 85 -10.55 19.36 -34.14
CA PHE A 85 -10.67 20.14 -35.37
C PHE A 85 -9.50 21.12 -35.51
N ASP A 86 -8.31 20.60 -35.79
CA ASP A 86 -7.28 21.37 -36.49
C ASP A 86 -6.38 20.40 -37.27
N SER A 87 -6.98 19.78 -38.29
CA SER A 87 -6.26 19.00 -39.28
C SER A 87 -6.96 19.12 -40.62
N SER A 88 -7.05 20.33 -41.15
CA SER A 88 -7.30 20.55 -42.58
C SER A 88 -6.93 21.98 -42.97
N LYS A 89 -5.64 22.21 -43.26
CA LYS A 89 -5.22 23.24 -44.23
C LYS A 89 -3.83 22.95 -44.77
N THR A 90 -3.79 22.01 -45.70
CA THR A 90 -2.90 21.98 -46.87
C THR A 90 -3.71 21.30 -47.95
N GLU A 91 -4.41 22.07 -48.78
CA GLU A 91 -3.94 22.60 -50.07
C GLU A 91 -4.54 21.77 -51.22
N VAL A 92 -5.65 22.31 -51.74
CA VAL A 92 -6.12 22.31 -53.14
C VAL A 92 -5.62 21.20 -54.07
N PHE A 93 -6.51 20.31 -54.51
CA PHE A 93 -6.72 19.97 -55.93
C PHE A 93 -7.99 19.11 -56.15
N LEU A 94 -8.96 19.65 -56.90
CA LEU A 94 -9.94 19.03 -57.83
C LEU A 94 -10.72 17.77 -57.41
N GLN A 95 -11.98 17.52 -57.75
CA GLN A 95 -13.02 18.15 -58.57
C GLN A 95 -14.14 17.06 -58.62
N LYS A 96 -15.41 17.50 -58.72
CA LYS A 96 -16.58 16.78 -59.30
C LYS A 96 -17.47 15.99 -58.30
N GLN A 97 -18.68 16.49 -57.97
CA GLN A 97 -20.00 16.27 -58.62
C GLN A 97 -20.51 14.83 -58.43
N SER A 98 -21.77 14.49 -58.11
CA SER A 98 -23.10 15.02 -58.43
C SER A 98 -24.11 14.26 -57.53
N ASP A 99 -25.10 14.96 -56.95
CA ASP A 99 -26.54 14.91 -57.26
C ASP A 99 -27.39 13.70 -56.82
N PHE A 100 -28.40 14.06 -56.01
CA PHE A 100 -29.83 13.72 -56.14
C PHE A 100 -30.29 12.25 -55.95
N VAL A 101 -31.19 12.01 -54.99
CA VAL A 101 -32.60 11.61 -55.22
C VAL A 101 -33.33 11.43 -53.87
N LYS A 102 -34.54 11.98 -53.86
CA LYS A 102 -35.62 12.00 -52.87
C LYS A 102 -36.51 10.75 -53.01
N VAL A 103 -37.04 10.19 -51.91
CA VAL A 103 -38.28 9.37 -51.73
C VAL A 103 -38.24 8.85 -50.27
N SER A 104 -39.04 9.29 -49.30
CA SER A 104 -40.50 9.22 -49.04
C SER A 104 -41.06 7.81 -48.76
N GLU A 105 -41.30 7.56 -47.47
CA GLU A 105 -42.28 6.68 -46.78
C GLU A 105 -42.53 5.23 -47.25
N ARG A 106 -42.41 4.26 -46.32
CA ARG A 106 -43.56 3.54 -45.74
C ARG A 106 -43.15 2.62 -44.57
N SER A 107 -44.01 2.61 -43.56
CA SER A 107 -44.07 1.77 -42.36
C SER A 107 -44.32 0.29 -42.66
N VAL A 108 -43.67 -0.64 -41.94
CA VAL A 108 -44.18 -2.01 -41.64
C VAL A 108 -43.60 -2.50 -40.30
N GLU A 109 -44.49 -2.82 -39.37
CA GLU A 109 -44.25 -3.57 -38.12
C GLU A 109 -43.80 -5.00 -38.41
N HIS A 110 -42.88 -5.58 -37.62
CA HIS A 110 -42.92 -7.02 -37.28
C HIS A 110 -42.00 -7.36 -36.08
N SER A 111 -42.65 -7.75 -34.98
CA SER A 111 -42.36 -8.85 -34.05
C SER A 111 -40.91 -9.17 -33.57
N SER A 112 -40.77 -9.07 -32.23
CA SER A 112 -39.82 -9.68 -31.27
C SER A 112 -39.32 -11.14 -31.58
N PRO A 113 -38.27 -11.70 -30.93
CA PRO A 113 -38.14 -11.76 -29.45
C PRO A 113 -36.73 -11.67 -28.78
N ARG A 114 -36.82 -11.11 -27.58
CA ARG A 114 -35.94 -11.15 -26.40
C ARG A 114 -35.50 -12.57 -25.99
N PRO A 115 -34.24 -12.81 -25.60
CA PRO A 115 -33.87 -14.02 -24.86
C PRO A 115 -34.09 -13.82 -23.36
N SER A 116 -34.84 -14.76 -22.79
CA SER A 116 -35.02 -15.00 -21.36
C SER A 116 -33.77 -15.65 -20.77
N ILE A 117 -33.34 -15.20 -19.59
CA ILE A 117 -32.43 -15.95 -18.71
C ILE A 117 -33.06 -15.96 -17.30
N GLN A 118 -33.71 -17.08 -17.00
CA GLN A 118 -33.86 -17.71 -15.69
C GLN A 118 -32.93 -18.95 -15.80
N GLU A 119 -32.10 -19.43 -14.88
CA GLU A 119 -31.99 -19.46 -13.42
C GLU A 119 -30.67 -20.25 -13.16
N LEU A 120 -29.77 -19.92 -12.23
CA LEU A 120 -29.61 -20.45 -10.87
C LEU A 120 -28.34 -19.76 -10.31
N ALA A 121 -28.40 -18.95 -9.24
CA ALA A 121 -28.45 -19.32 -7.82
C ALA A 121 -27.12 -19.91 -7.28
N ALA A 122 -26.29 -19.05 -6.68
CA ALA A 122 -25.58 -19.23 -5.41
C ALA A 122 -24.53 -18.11 -5.19
N ILE A 123 -24.98 -16.87 -5.02
CA ILE A 123 -24.14 -15.82 -4.41
C ILE A 123 -24.79 -15.49 -3.08
N LYS A 124 -24.04 -15.70 -2.00
CA LYS A 124 -24.41 -15.36 -0.63
C LYS A 124 -25.02 -13.96 -0.58
N GLU A 125 -26.33 -13.92 -0.43
CA GLU A 125 -27.09 -12.74 -0.09
C GLU A 125 -26.65 -12.29 1.31
N LYS A 126 -25.79 -11.27 1.39
CA LYS A 126 -25.62 -10.52 2.64
C LYS A 126 -26.83 -9.60 2.75
N HIS A 127 -27.75 -9.98 3.63
CA HIS A 127 -28.93 -9.19 3.99
C HIS A 127 -28.56 -7.79 4.47
N ALA A 128 -29.47 -6.83 4.26
CA ALA A 128 -29.43 -5.51 4.86
C ALA A 128 -29.25 -5.63 6.38
N LYS A 129 -28.14 -5.08 6.89
CA LYS A 129 -27.77 -5.20 8.30
C LYS A 129 -28.33 -4.01 9.08
N VAL A 130 -29.03 -4.30 10.17
CA VAL A 130 -29.44 -3.29 11.15
C VAL A 130 -28.17 -2.80 11.86
N PRO A 131 -27.90 -1.49 11.92
CA PRO A 131 -26.73 -0.95 12.61
C PRO A 131 -26.77 -1.32 14.11
N ASN A 132 -25.63 -1.71 14.68
CA ASN A 132 -25.54 -1.82 16.14
C ASN A 132 -25.48 -0.41 16.74
N PRO A 133 -26.16 -0.12 17.85
CA PRO A 133 -26.05 1.19 18.51
C PRO A 133 -24.63 1.42 19.03
N PRO A 134 -24.14 2.69 19.06
CA PRO A 134 -22.82 2.99 19.59
C PRO A 134 -22.72 2.70 21.10
N PRO A 135 -21.50 2.48 21.61
CA PRO A 135 -21.26 2.30 23.03
C PRO A 135 -21.65 3.56 23.81
N ARG A 136 -22.57 3.42 24.78
CA ARG A 136 -23.00 4.50 25.68
C ARG A 136 -21.98 4.65 26.84
N PRO A 137 -21.64 5.87 27.30
CA PRO A 137 -20.76 6.06 28.45
C PRO A 137 -21.37 5.41 29.71
N THR A 138 -20.64 4.47 30.33
CA THR A 138 -21.17 3.55 31.35
C THR A 138 -20.44 3.71 32.69
N TYR A 139 -21.23 3.84 33.76
CA TYR A 139 -20.82 3.65 35.17
C TYR A 139 -20.64 2.14 35.49
N VAL A 140 -19.48 1.83 36.08
CA VAL A 140 -18.97 0.61 36.78
C VAL A 140 -20.04 -0.22 37.54
N ALA A 141 -20.04 -1.56 37.76
CA ALA A 141 -19.43 -2.83 37.28
C ALA A 141 -20.18 -4.02 38.03
N PRO A 142 -19.63 -5.25 38.28
CA PRO A 142 -19.58 -6.51 37.47
C PRO A 142 -20.10 -7.77 38.26
N PRO A 143 -19.68 -9.06 38.03
CA PRO A 143 -19.55 -9.93 36.84
C PRO A 143 -20.23 -11.34 36.99
N SER A 144 -20.23 -12.19 35.94
CA SER A 144 -20.14 -13.65 36.13
C SER A 144 -19.46 -14.40 34.97
N LEU A 145 -18.57 -15.31 35.36
CA LEU A 145 -17.73 -16.24 34.59
C LEU A 145 -18.52 -17.47 34.08
N LYS A 146 -18.00 -18.13 33.02
CA LYS A 146 -17.63 -19.57 33.01
C LYS A 146 -17.03 -20.05 31.67
N GLU A 147 -15.86 -20.69 31.77
CA GLU A 147 -15.21 -21.56 30.77
C GLU A 147 -15.75 -23.00 30.84
N ALA A 148 -15.62 -23.78 29.75
CA ALA A 148 -14.86 -25.05 29.69
C ALA A 148 -15.10 -25.87 28.38
N ASN A 149 -14.07 -26.62 28.01
CA ASN A 149 -13.79 -27.43 26.80
C ASN A 149 -14.65 -28.70 26.58
N ASP A 150 -14.73 -29.22 25.34
CA ASP A 150 -13.92 -30.38 24.83
C ASP A 150 -14.45 -31.03 23.51
N ASN A 151 -13.55 -31.13 22.52
CA ASN A 151 -13.22 -32.17 21.52
C ASN A 151 -14.29 -33.04 20.78
N LYS A 152 -14.24 -33.03 19.42
CA LYS A 152 -14.08 -34.24 18.56
C LYS A 152 -13.81 -33.95 17.05
N LEU A 153 -12.83 -34.65 16.47
CA LEU A 153 -12.53 -34.78 15.01
C LEU A 153 -13.47 -35.81 14.32
N PRO A 154 -13.66 -35.80 12.98
CA PRO A 154 -12.80 -36.60 12.06
C PRO A 154 -12.57 -36.06 10.61
N LEU A 155 -11.33 -36.32 10.13
CA LEU A 155 -10.76 -36.71 8.81
C LEU A 155 -11.45 -36.55 7.42
N THR A 156 -10.56 -36.35 6.43
CA THR A 156 -10.62 -36.56 4.93
C THR A 156 -11.16 -35.38 4.10
N SER A 157 -10.61 -34.94 2.96
CA SER A 157 -9.63 -35.43 1.97
C SER A 157 -9.03 -34.26 1.15
N ALA A 158 -7.77 -34.36 0.71
CA ALA A 158 -7.09 -33.37 -0.15
C ALA A 158 -7.34 -33.62 -1.67
N PRO A 159 -7.30 -32.58 -2.53
CA PRO A 159 -7.45 -32.72 -3.98
C PRO A 159 -6.15 -33.18 -4.70
N PRO A 160 -6.26 -33.82 -5.88
CA PRO A 160 -5.12 -34.41 -6.61
C PRO A 160 -4.22 -33.37 -7.33
N PRO A 161 -2.94 -33.71 -7.60
CA PRO A 161 -1.94 -32.83 -8.22
C PRO A 161 -2.08 -32.71 -9.76
N PRO A 162 -1.58 -31.61 -10.35
CA PRO A 162 -1.59 -31.36 -11.80
C PRO A 162 -0.53 -32.16 -12.59
N PRO A 163 -0.76 -32.39 -13.91
CA PRO A 163 0.12 -33.18 -14.77
C PRO A 163 1.43 -32.46 -15.17
N PRO A 164 2.53 -33.20 -15.43
CA PRO A 164 3.84 -32.66 -15.79
C PRO A 164 3.97 -32.26 -17.29
N PRO A 165 4.85 -31.29 -17.62
CA PRO A 165 5.09 -30.85 -19.00
C PRO A 165 6.03 -31.81 -19.79
N PRO A 166 5.92 -31.87 -21.13
CA PRO A 166 6.76 -32.74 -21.96
C PRO A 166 8.17 -32.15 -22.18
N ASN A 167 9.17 -33.01 -22.01
CA ASN A 167 10.57 -32.74 -22.36
C ASN A 167 10.76 -32.86 -23.87
N MET A 168 11.51 -31.94 -24.49
CA MET A 168 12.28 -32.24 -25.70
C MET A 168 13.68 -31.66 -25.61
N CYS A 169 14.65 -32.53 -25.93
CA CYS A 169 16.08 -32.32 -25.86
C CYS A 169 16.63 -31.35 -26.92
N ALA A 170 17.74 -30.74 -26.51
CA ALA A 170 18.91 -30.25 -27.24
C ALA A 170 18.96 -30.37 -28.78
N GLY A 171 19.33 -29.27 -29.43
CA GLY A 171 19.83 -29.25 -30.82
C GLY A 171 20.29 -27.86 -31.24
N SER A 172 21.57 -27.73 -31.57
CA SER A 172 22.33 -26.48 -31.78
C SER A 172 22.10 -25.76 -33.12
N LYS A 173 22.22 -24.42 -33.08
CA LYS A 173 22.64 -23.46 -34.14
C LYS A 173 21.82 -23.39 -35.45
N ALA A 174 20.93 -22.40 -35.52
CA ALA A 174 20.76 -21.47 -36.65
C ALA A 174 19.73 -20.40 -36.26
N VAL A 175 20.06 -19.10 -36.36
CA VAL A 175 19.06 -18.02 -36.22
C VAL A 175 18.18 -18.05 -37.47
N ARG A 176 17.19 -18.93 -37.45
CA ARG A 176 16.09 -18.90 -38.41
C ARG A 176 15.15 -17.82 -37.91
N ARG A 177 15.15 -16.66 -38.58
CA ARG A 177 14.11 -15.64 -38.34
C ARG A 177 12.78 -16.32 -38.61
N VAL A 178 12.05 -16.59 -37.53
CA VAL A 178 10.78 -17.29 -37.55
C VAL A 178 9.81 -16.40 -38.35
N PRO A 179 9.31 -16.85 -39.52
CA PRO A 179 8.38 -16.07 -40.33
C PRO A 179 7.18 -15.58 -39.52
N GLU A 180 6.78 -16.33 -38.49
CA GLU A 180 5.69 -15.99 -37.58
C GLU A 180 5.96 -14.72 -36.76
N VAL A 181 7.21 -14.40 -36.40
CA VAL A 181 7.52 -13.17 -35.66
C VAL A 181 7.49 -11.96 -36.60
N VAL A 182 7.90 -12.14 -37.85
CA VAL A 182 7.79 -11.09 -38.88
C VAL A 182 6.32 -10.85 -39.22
N GLU A 183 5.52 -11.91 -39.37
CA GLU A 183 4.08 -11.78 -39.58
C GLU A 183 3.37 -11.21 -38.35
N PHE A 184 3.77 -11.58 -37.13
CA PHE A 184 3.27 -10.99 -35.90
C PHE A 184 3.61 -9.50 -35.81
N TYR A 185 4.84 -9.11 -36.12
CA TYR A 185 5.23 -7.70 -36.19
C TYR A 185 4.45 -6.95 -37.28
N ARG A 186 4.22 -7.58 -38.44
CA ARG A 186 3.44 -7.01 -39.55
C ARG A 186 1.96 -6.84 -39.17
N LEU A 187 1.38 -7.79 -38.44
CA LEU A 187 0.03 -7.71 -37.85
C LEU A 187 -0.07 -6.60 -36.79
N LEU A 188 0.96 -6.44 -35.96
CA LEU A 188 0.97 -5.43 -34.91
C LEU A 188 1.16 -4.01 -35.47
N THR A 189 1.91 -3.86 -36.57
CA THR A 189 2.31 -2.55 -37.11
C THR A 189 1.47 -2.06 -38.28
N ARG A 190 0.74 -2.94 -38.98
CA ARG A 190 -0.19 -2.51 -40.05
C ARG A 190 -1.56 -2.17 -39.47
N ARG A 191 -1.73 -0.88 -39.15
CA ARG A 191 -3.04 -0.26 -38.97
C ARG A 191 -3.85 -0.31 -40.27
N ASP A 192 -5.12 -0.62 -40.12
CA ASP A 192 -6.24 -0.57 -41.07
C ASP A 192 -6.01 0.19 -42.38
N ALA A 193 -5.95 -0.57 -43.48
CA ALA A 193 -6.48 -0.14 -44.77
C ALA A 193 -6.91 -1.41 -45.51
N HIS A 194 -8.21 -1.49 -45.84
CA HIS A 194 -8.87 -2.55 -46.59
C HIS A 194 -9.55 -3.66 -45.76
N MET A 195 -10.69 -3.32 -45.16
CA MET A 195 -11.73 -4.30 -44.84
C MET A 195 -12.74 -4.34 -45.98
N GLU A 196 -12.46 -5.12 -47.02
CA GLU A 196 -13.51 -5.74 -47.82
C GLU A 196 -13.23 -7.24 -47.97
N ASN A 197 -14.22 -8.03 -47.53
CA ASN A 197 -14.45 -9.43 -47.89
C ASN A 197 -13.32 -10.45 -47.68
N ARG A 198 -13.35 -11.16 -46.52
CA ARG A 198 -13.40 -12.64 -46.54
C ARG A 198 -13.78 -13.25 -45.17
N THR A 199 -14.97 -13.81 -45.17
CA THR A 199 -15.45 -15.04 -44.50
C THR A 199 -14.45 -15.87 -43.66
N ASN A 200 -14.81 -16.04 -42.38
CA ASN A 200 -14.60 -17.16 -41.45
C ASN A 200 -13.18 -17.68 -41.16
N SER A 201 -12.68 -17.44 -39.93
CA SER A 201 -11.99 -18.48 -39.13
C SER A 201 -11.87 -18.06 -37.66
N ALA A 202 -12.36 -18.92 -36.77
CA ALA A 202 -12.06 -19.05 -35.34
C ALA A 202 -11.82 -17.75 -34.54
N ALA A 203 -12.89 -17.29 -33.89
CA ALA A 203 -12.86 -16.23 -32.88
C ALA A 203 -12.07 -16.68 -31.64
N ILE A 204 -10.76 -16.40 -31.62
CA ILE A 204 -10.11 -15.98 -30.37
C ILE A 204 -10.56 -14.53 -30.17
N PRO A 205 -11.14 -14.15 -29.01
CA PRO A 205 -11.43 -12.76 -28.77
C PRO A 205 -10.09 -12.05 -28.58
N VAL A 206 -9.53 -11.57 -29.68
CA VAL A 206 -8.58 -10.46 -29.67
C VAL A 206 -9.34 -9.35 -28.96
N VAL A 207 -8.99 -9.12 -27.70
CA VAL A 207 -9.53 -8.02 -26.89
C VAL A 207 -9.12 -6.74 -27.61
N ALA A 208 -10.02 -6.32 -28.51
CA ALA A 208 -9.86 -5.13 -29.30
C ALA A 208 -9.93 -3.95 -28.35
N PHE A 209 -8.95 -3.06 -28.46
CA PHE A 209 -8.99 -1.74 -27.85
C PHE A 209 -10.16 -0.96 -28.48
N THR A 210 -11.38 -1.20 -28.01
CA THR A 210 -12.54 -0.42 -28.43
C THR A 210 -12.46 0.95 -27.75
N PRO A 211 -12.93 2.05 -28.39
CA PRO A 211 -13.04 3.37 -27.75
C PRO A 211 -13.92 3.38 -26.48
N ASN A 212 -14.66 2.29 -26.24
CA ASN A 212 -15.50 2.07 -25.07
C ASN A 212 -14.85 1.15 -24.02
N MET A 213 -13.58 0.73 -24.20
CA MET A 213 -12.92 -0.22 -23.30
C MET A 213 -12.85 0.29 -21.86
N ILE A 214 -12.73 1.60 -21.63
CA ILE A 214 -12.77 2.21 -20.29
C ILE A 214 -14.16 2.04 -19.68
N GLY A 215 -15.23 2.43 -20.38
CA GLY A 215 -16.61 2.28 -19.89
C GLY A 215 -17.00 0.80 -19.73
N GLU A 216 -16.48 -0.08 -20.56
CA GLU A 216 -16.69 -1.53 -20.49
C GLU A 216 -15.96 -2.15 -19.29
N ILE A 217 -14.71 -1.75 -19.00
CA ILE A 217 -13.99 -2.16 -17.79
C ILE A 217 -14.66 -1.59 -16.55
N GLU A 218 -15.10 -0.32 -16.58
CA GLU A 218 -15.75 0.31 -15.44
C GLU A 218 -17.10 -0.36 -15.12
N ASN A 219 -17.89 -0.66 -16.15
CA ASN A 219 -19.21 -1.27 -16.01
C ASN A 219 -19.16 -2.79 -15.78
N ARG A 220 -18.04 -3.45 -16.09
CA ARG A 220 -17.81 -4.89 -15.81
C ARG A 220 -16.94 -5.15 -14.59
N SER A 221 -16.28 -4.14 -14.03
CA SER A 221 -15.45 -4.37 -12.86
C SER A 221 -16.33 -4.79 -11.69
N SER A 222 -16.03 -5.97 -11.14
CA SER A 222 -16.70 -6.49 -9.96
C SER A 222 -16.63 -5.48 -8.81
N TYR A 223 -15.48 -4.79 -8.68
CA TYR A 223 -15.26 -3.75 -7.67
C TYR A 223 -16.22 -2.55 -7.79
N LEU A 224 -16.34 -1.90 -8.96
CA LEU A 224 -17.27 -0.77 -9.10
C LEU A 224 -18.73 -1.20 -9.00
N SER A 225 -19.06 -2.41 -9.45
CA SER A 225 -20.40 -2.98 -9.29
C SER A 225 -20.72 -3.23 -7.81
N ALA A 226 -19.75 -3.70 -7.03
CA ALA A 226 -19.89 -3.91 -5.60
C ALA A 226 -20.05 -2.57 -4.84
N ILE A 227 -19.29 -1.53 -5.21
CA ILE A 227 -19.48 -0.17 -4.67
C ILE A 227 -20.89 0.35 -4.98
N LYS A 228 -21.34 0.27 -6.23
CA LYS A 228 -22.71 0.71 -6.61
C LYS A 228 -23.77 -0.07 -5.83
N SER A 229 -23.58 -1.39 -5.66
CA SER A 229 -24.48 -2.22 -4.84
C SER A 229 -24.50 -1.78 -3.37
N ASP A 230 -23.36 -1.47 -2.77
CA ASP A 230 -23.29 -0.99 -1.38
C ASP A 230 -23.95 0.38 -1.23
N VAL A 231 -23.71 1.30 -2.17
CA VAL A 231 -24.36 2.63 -2.17
C VAL A 231 -25.89 2.50 -2.19
N GLU A 232 -26.44 1.59 -2.98
CA GLU A 232 -27.89 1.39 -3.06
C GLU A 232 -28.43 0.66 -1.82
N LYS A 233 -27.82 -0.46 -1.42
CA LYS A 233 -28.35 -1.34 -0.36
C LYS A 233 -28.10 -0.80 1.04
N GLN A 234 -27.00 -0.09 1.26
CA GLN A 234 -26.59 0.35 2.59
C GLN A 234 -26.95 1.82 2.86
N LYS A 235 -27.76 2.44 2.01
CA LYS A 235 -28.17 3.85 2.15
C LYS A 235 -28.76 4.18 3.53
N GLU A 236 -29.64 3.33 4.04
CA GLU A 236 -30.26 3.53 5.36
C GLU A 236 -29.24 3.39 6.49
N PHE A 237 -28.35 2.41 6.39
CA PHE A 237 -27.24 2.20 7.32
C PHE A 237 -26.30 3.41 7.36
N ILE A 238 -25.88 3.92 6.20
CA ILE A 238 -25.02 5.11 6.12
C ILE A 238 -25.75 6.35 6.65
N ASN A 239 -27.04 6.52 6.34
CA ASN A 239 -27.82 7.62 6.91
C ASN A 239 -27.96 7.54 8.44
N PHE A 240 -27.98 6.33 9.01
CA PHE A 240 -27.91 6.13 10.45
C PHE A 240 -26.54 6.57 11.00
N LEU A 241 -25.44 6.12 10.38
CA LEU A 241 -24.09 6.53 10.80
C LEU A 241 -23.88 8.04 10.69
N ILE A 242 -24.40 8.68 9.65
CA ILE A 242 -24.37 10.14 9.48
C ILE A 242 -25.00 10.83 10.70
N LYS A 243 -26.23 10.42 11.07
CA LYS A 243 -26.92 10.98 12.23
C LYS A 243 -26.15 10.77 13.52
N GLU A 244 -25.54 9.59 13.69
CA GLU A 244 -24.77 9.28 14.89
C GLU A 244 -23.48 10.10 14.99
N VAL A 245 -22.77 10.27 13.87
CA VAL A 245 -21.59 11.14 13.84
C VAL A 245 -22.00 12.60 14.04
N GLU A 246 -23.08 13.08 13.43
CA GLU A 246 -23.58 14.45 13.62
C GLU A 246 -24.04 14.72 15.06
N SER A 247 -24.76 13.79 15.68
CA SER A 247 -25.28 13.91 17.05
C SER A 247 -24.19 13.70 18.11
N SER A 248 -23.06 13.09 17.74
CA SER A 248 -21.98 12.79 18.68
C SER A 248 -21.45 14.04 19.37
N ALA A 249 -21.51 14.06 20.70
CA ALA A 249 -20.94 15.09 21.54
C ALA A 249 -20.40 14.43 22.79
N PHE A 250 -19.07 14.33 22.87
CA PHE A 250 -18.39 13.61 23.94
C PHE A 250 -17.79 14.59 24.94
N LYS A 251 -17.88 14.23 26.23
CA LYS A 251 -17.21 14.96 27.31
C LYS A 251 -15.83 14.39 27.63
N ASP A 252 -15.68 13.08 27.46
CA ASP A 252 -14.42 12.37 27.67
C ASP A 252 -13.83 11.86 26.36
N ILE A 253 -12.50 11.90 26.27
CA ILE A 253 -11.75 11.45 25.08
C ILE A 253 -11.72 9.92 24.98
N SER A 254 -11.92 9.19 26.08
CA SER A 254 -12.04 7.72 26.04
C SER A 254 -13.32 7.29 25.33
N ASP A 255 -14.41 8.06 25.50
CA ASP A 255 -15.66 7.83 24.77
C ASP A 255 -15.48 8.09 23.27
N VAL A 256 -14.73 9.13 22.90
CA VAL A 256 -14.35 9.40 21.49
C VAL A 256 -13.61 8.20 20.90
N LYS A 257 -12.62 7.66 21.62
CA LYS A 257 -11.86 6.47 21.19
C LYS A 257 -12.76 5.25 21.01
N ALA A 258 -13.70 5.01 21.93
CA ALA A 258 -14.64 3.89 21.85
C ALA A 258 -15.61 4.07 20.67
N PHE A 259 -16.11 5.28 20.46
CA PHE A 259 -16.99 5.63 19.36
C PHE A 259 -16.31 5.46 18.01
N VAL A 260 -15.09 5.98 17.84
CA VAL A 260 -14.33 5.84 16.59
C VAL A 260 -14.07 4.37 16.27
N LYS A 261 -13.72 3.56 17.28
CA LYS A 261 -13.55 2.11 17.08
C LYS A 261 -14.84 1.48 16.54
N TRP A 262 -15.99 1.78 17.17
CA TRP A 262 -17.29 1.29 16.69
C TRP A 262 -17.59 1.79 15.26
N LEU A 263 -17.33 3.06 14.97
CA LEU A 263 -17.58 3.65 13.65
C LEU A 263 -16.75 2.96 12.57
N ASP A 264 -15.46 2.74 12.84
CA ASP A 264 -14.55 2.05 11.91
C ASP A 264 -14.97 0.56 11.75
N ASP A 265 -15.42 -0.10 12.82
CA ASP A 265 -15.95 -1.47 12.76
C ASP A 265 -17.22 -1.53 11.89
N GLU A 266 -18.14 -0.57 12.02
CA GLU A 266 -19.34 -0.50 11.19
C GLU A 266 -19.00 -0.19 9.71
N LEU A 267 -18.09 0.75 9.45
CA LEU A 267 -17.66 1.10 8.10
C LEU A 267 -16.80 0.01 7.43
N SER A 268 -16.15 -0.86 8.20
CA SER A 268 -15.39 -2.02 7.69
C SER A 268 -16.26 -3.03 6.92
N SER A 269 -17.58 -2.95 7.08
CA SER A 269 -18.53 -3.79 6.35
C SER A 269 -18.69 -3.41 4.87
N LEU A 270 -18.28 -2.20 4.50
CA LEU A 270 -18.31 -1.68 3.14
C LEU A 270 -17.17 -2.27 2.31
N VAL A 271 -17.40 -2.44 1.01
CA VAL A 271 -16.36 -2.89 0.06
C VAL A 271 -15.20 -1.89 0.01
N ASP A 272 -15.52 -0.60 0.01
CA ASP A 272 -14.56 0.50 0.09
C ASP A 272 -15.24 1.69 0.75
N GLU A 273 -14.85 2.00 2.00
CA GLU A 273 -15.42 3.09 2.77
C GLU A 273 -15.38 4.41 2.00
N ARG A 274 -14.22 4.79 1.47
CA ARG A 274 -14.04 6.11 0.83
C ARG A 274 -14.82 6.22 -0.46
N ALA A 275 -14.81 5.17 -1.28
CA ALA A 275 -15.52 5.17 -2.54
C ALA A 275 -17.04 5.16 -2.34
N VAL A 276 -17.54 4.41 -1.35
CA VAL A 276 -18.97 4.37 -1.01
C VAL A 276 -19.41 5.70 -0.41
N LEU A 277 -18.73 6.20 0.62
CA LEU A 277 -19.09 7.43 1.34
C LEU A 277 -19.08 8.68 0.44
N LYS A 278 -18.27 8.72 -0.62
CA LYS A 278 -18.28 9.82 -1.61
C LYS A 278 -19.64 10.03 -2.28
N HIS A 279 -20.49 9.01 -2.35
CA HIS A 279 -21.82 9.11 -2.93
C HIS A 279 -22.86 9.69 -1.96
N PHE A 280 -22.48 9.93 -0.70
CA PHE A 280 -23.33 10.48 0.35
C PHE A 280 -22.88 11.91 0.71
N PRO A 281 -23.45 12.96 0.09
CA PRO A 281 -22.99 14.33 0.29
C PRO A 281 -23.22 14.87 1.71
N GLN A 282 -24.10 14.23 2.49
CA GLN A 282 -24.36 14.55 3.89
C GLN A 282 -23.38 13.86 4.84
N TRP A 283 -22.39 13.11 4.34
CA TRP A 283 -21.38 12.50 5.20
C TRP A 283 -20.58 13.60 5.93
N PRO A 284 -20.57 13.63 7.27
CA PRO A 284 -19.89 14.67 8.04
C PRO A 284 -18.37 14.41 8.10
N GLU A 285 -17.72 14.41 6.93
CA GLU A 285 -16.31 14.03 6.73
C GLU A 285 -15.37 14.74 7.71
N ARG A 286 -15.48 16.06 7.80
CA ARG A 286 -14.65 16.87 8.72
C ARG A 286 -14.77 16.44 10.17
N LYS A 287 -15.99 16.10 10.62
CA LYS A 287 -16.24 15.70 12.01
C LYS A 287 -15.73 14.28 12.26
N ALA A 288 -16.00 13.35 11.33
CA ALA A 288 -15.50 11.99 11.41
C ALA A 288 -13.96 11.96 11.45
N ASP A 289 -13.30 12.75 10.60
CA ASP A 289 -11.84 12.84 10.54
C ASP A 289 -11.27 13.47 11.81
N ALA A 290 -11.89 14.54 12.33
CA ALA A 290 -11.48 15.16 13.58
C ALA A 290 -11.61 14.18 14.77
N LEU A 291 -12.68 13.38 14.83
CA LEU A 291 -12.86 12.36 15.86
C LEU A 291 -11.78 11.27 15.75
N ARG A 292 -11.47 10.81 14.52
CA ARG A 292 -10.40 9.83 14.27
C ARG A 292 -9.03 10.36 14.66
N GLU A 293 -8.72 11.60 14.29
CA GLU A 293 -7.48 12.27 14.67
C GLU A 293 -7.38 12.40 16.19
N ALA A 294 -8.44 12.83 16.87
CA ALA A 294 -8.48 12.93 18.32
C ALA A 294 -8.29 11.56 19.00
N ALA A 295 -8.97 10.51 18.52
CA ALA A 295 -8.83 9.16 19.04
C ALA A 295 -7.42 8.57 18.83
N PHE A 296 -6.80 8.85 17.68
CA PHE A 296 -5.44 8.46 17.37
C PHE A 296 -4.44 9.17 18.28
N ASN A 297 -4.53 10.49 18.38
CA ASN A 297 -3.67 11.31 19.24
C ASN A 297 -3.78 10.89 20.71
N TYR A 298 -4.98 10.61 21.20
CA TYR A 298 -5.17 10.11 22.55
C TYR A 298 -4.51 8.74 22.77
N ARG A 299 -4.63 7.81 21.81
CA ARG A 299 -3.97 6.51 21.88
C ARG A 299 -2.45 6.67 21.94
N ASP A 300 -1.90 7.55 21.12
CA ASP A 300 -0.45 7.84 21.11
C ASP A 300 0.02 8.45 22.43
N LEU A 301 -0.80 9.32 23.04
CA LEU A 301 -0.51 9.88 24.35
C LEU A 301 -0.51 8.80 25.45
N MET A 302 -1.51 7.91 25.46
CA MET A 302 -1.56 6.78 26.41
C MET A 302 -0.38 5.82 26.22
N ASN A 303 0.02 5.58 24.97
CA ASN A 303 1.21 4.78 24.66
C ASN A 303 2.46 5.46 25.21
N LEU A 304 2.63 6.77 25.01
CA LEU A 304 3.75 7.53 25.58
C LEU A 304 3.73 7.53 27.11
N GLU A 305 2.57 7.64 27.74
CA GLU A 305 2.41 7.56 29.19
C GLU A 305 2.90 6.20 29.71
N SER A 306 2.47 5.11 29.08
CA SER A 306 2.91 3.76 29.44
C SER A 306 4.40 3.55 29.19
N GLU A 307 4.96 4.07 28.10
CA GLU A 307 6.39 3.98 27.78
C GLU A 307 7.24 4.68 28.84
N VAL A 308 6.77 5.82 29.36
CA VAL A 308 7.50 6.54 30.40
C VAL A 308 7.28 5.93 31.78
N SER A 309 6.07 5.45 32.07
CA SER A 309 5.78 4.78 33.35
C SER A 309 6.51 3.45 33.49
N SER A 310 6.71 2.75 32.38
CA SER A 310 7.50 1.50 32.30
C SER A 310 8.99 1.74 32.05
N PHE A 311 9.43 3.00 31.94
CA PHE A 311 10.82 3.31 31.70
C PHE A 311 11.66 2.89 32.91
N GLN A 312 12.52 1.90 32.68
CA GLN A 312 13.52 1.45 33.64
C GLN A 312 14.89 1.60 33.03
N ASP A 313 15.77 2.31 33.74
CA ASP A 313 17.17 2.39 33.35
C ASP A 313 17.84 1.03 33.55
N ASN A 314 18.51 0.54 32.52
CA ASN A 314 19.22 -0.74 32.57
C ASN A 314 20.70 -0.46 32.85
N PRO A 315 21.23 -0.82 34.02
CA PRO A 315 22.63 -0.55 34.37
C PRO A 315 23.63 -1.32 33.50
N LYS A 316 23.16 -2.24 32.64
CA LYS A 316 23.98 -2.97 31.65
C LYS A 316 24.07 -2.27 30.30
N ASP A 317 23.21 -1.29 30.03
CA ASP A 317 23.25 -0.54 28.77
C ASP A 317 24.37 0.51 28.84
N LEU A 318 24.98 0.81 27.69
CA LEU A 318 25.90 1.94 27.58
C LEU A 318 25.17 3.24 27.95
N LEU A 319 25.83 4.09 28.76
CA LEU A 319 25.28 5.37 29.21
C LEU A 319 24.71 6.21 28.06
N THR A 320 25.40 6.24 26.92
CA THR A 320 24.95 6.96 25.72
C THR A 320 23.60 6.46 25.19
N LEU A 321 23.35 5.14 25.27
CA LEU A 321 22.10 4.54 24.81
C LEU A 321 20.96 4.85 25.78
N ALA A 322 21.21 4.74 27.09
CA ALA A 322 20.24 5.11 28.12
C ALA A 322 19.86 6.59 28.01
N LEU A 323 20.85 7.49 27.89
CA LEU A 323 20.64 8.93 27.68
C LEU A 323 19.88 9.22 26.39
N GLY A 324 20.20 8.53 25.28
CA GLY A 324 19.49 8.68 24.02
C GLY A 324 18.00 8.32 24.13
N ARG A 325 17.68 7.24 24.86
CA ARG A 325 16.28 6.85 25.12
C ARG A 325 15.57 7.85 26.03
N MET A 326 16.23 8.34 27.07
CA MET A 326 15.69 9.38 27.95
C MET A 326 15.41 10.67 27.18
N GLN A 327 16.33 11.12 26.33
CA GLN A 327 16.16 12.33 25.52
C GLN A 327 15.01 12.17 24.53
N ALA A 328 14.91 11.03 23.84
CA ALA A 328 13.82 10.77 22.90
C ALA A 328 12.44 10.81 23.57
N LEU A 329 12.34 10.32 24.81
CA LEU A 329 11.11 10.42 25.61
C LEU A 329 10.80 11.87 26.03
N GLN A 330 11.82 12.63 26.42
CA GLN A 330 11.68 14.04 26.77
C GLN A 330 11.22 14.88 25.57
N ASP A 331 11.82 14.68 24.39
CA ASP A 331 11.48 15.40 23.17
C ASP A 331 10.02 15.11 22.75
N ARG A 332 9.60 13.85 22.81
CA ARG A 332 8.20 13.46 22.52
C ARG A 332 7.23 14.09 23.52
N ARG A 333 7.56 14.11 24.82
CA ARG A 333 6.75 14.80 25.83
C ARG A 333 6.67 16.30 25.59
N ALA A 334 7.78 16.93 25.23
CA ALA A 334 7.82 18.36 24.92
C ALA A 334 6.92 18.71 23.73
N CYS A 335 6.96 17.89 22.66
CA CYS A 335 6.09 18.03 21.50
C CYS A 335 4.59 18.03 21.88
N TRP A 336 4.15 17.07 22.69
CA TRP A 336 2.77 17.02 23.17
C TRP A 336 2.41 18.21 24.08
N SER A 337 3.37 18.71 24.87
CA SER A 337 3.15 19.88 25.70
C SER A 337 2.91 21.14 24.86
N GLU A 338 3.63 21.31 23.75
CA GLU A 338 3.44 22.44 22.83
C GLU A 338 2.05 22.36 22.16
N VAL A 339 1.64 21.18 21.72
CA VAL A 339 0.29 20.94 21.16
C VAL A 339 -0.79 21.32 22.17
N LEU A 340 -0.64 20.92 23.44
CA LEU A 340 -1.59 21.26 24.50
C LEU A 340 -1.64 22.77 24.77
N ILE A 341 -0.51 23.46 24.72
CA ILE A 341 -0.45 24.93 24.86
C ILE A 341 -1.19 25.61 23.72
N ILE A 342 -0.98 25.16 22.47
CA ILE A 342 -1.68 25.68 21.29
C ILE A 342 -3.19 25.49 21.43
N TRP A 343 -3.64 24.31 21.86
CA TRP A 343 -5.06 24.02 22.08
C TRP A 343 -5.66 24.91 23.17
N LYS A 344 -5.00 25.02 24.33
CA LYS A 344 -5.46 25.86 25.45
C LYS A 344 -5.36 27.37 25.17
N GLY A 345 -4.52 27.76 24.21
CA GLY A 345 -4.43 29.11 23.68
C GLY A 345 -5.60 29.45 22.74
N ARG A 346 -6.03 28.48 21.91
CA ARG A 346 -7.16 28.63 20.99
C ARG A 346 -8.51 28.70 21.69
N GLU A 347 -8.66 28.06 22.85
CA GLU A 347 -9.91 28.08 23.64
C GLU A 347 -10.12 29.38 24.43
N ARG A 348 -9.10 30.25 24.50
CA ARG A 348 -9.14 31.56 25.17
C ARG A 348 -9.32 32.75 24.22
N ALA A 349 -9.38 32.50 22.92
CA ALA A 349 -9.65 33.50 21.87
C ALA A 349 -11.02 33.22 21.27
#